data_AF-A0A2C9L4I6-F1
#
_entry.id   AF-A0A2C9L4I6-F1
#
_cell.length_a   1.000
_cell.length_b   1.000
_cell.length_c   1.000
_cell.angle_alpha   90.00
_cell.angle_beta   90.00
_cell.angle_gamma   90.00
#
_symmetry.space_group_name_H-M   'P 1'
#
loop_
_entity.id
_entity.type
_entity.pdbx_description
1 polymer ?
#
loop_
_entity_poly.entity_id
_entity_poly.type
_entity_poly.pdbx_seq_one_letter_code
_entity_poly.pdbx_strand_id
1 'polypeptide(L)'
;MSAYKKVAKVFVASRVQNLANILRTSTSDIVVEECSLSQNPENPTGISKELEKHVSEIEFLFADPDIIGQVLAHPRNKVKWAQSTFAGLDALFKAIDKLHQLPDVLISRQTGGFGQKMGEYVIGQIIARERKFDIMRDLQKQKSFDGYKFYMCMFY
;
A
#
# COMPACT_ATOMS: atom_id res chain seq x y z
N MET A 1 21.01 -32.00 4.28
CA MET A 1 21.20 -30.75 3.53
C MET A 1 19.98 -30.55 2.66
N SER A 2 19.05 -29.66 3.05
CA SER A 2 17.83 -29.38 2.28
C SER A 2 18.23 -28.58 1.03
N ALA A 3 17.92 -29.10 -0.16
CA ALA A 3 18.15 -28.38 -1.40
C ALA A 3 17.31 -27.09 -1.40
N TYR A 4 17.97 -25.92 -1.46
CA TYR A 4 17.28 -24.65 -1.59
C TYR A 4 16.47 -24.64 -2.89
N LYS A 5 15.14 -24.69 -2.78
CA LYS A 5 14.22 -24.61 -3.93
C LYS A 5 14.33 -23.20 -4.51
N LYS A 6 14.82 -23.08 -5.74
CA LYS A 6 14.88 -21.80 -6.46
C LYS A 6 13.45 -21.26 -6.65
N VAL A 7 13.23 -19.99 -6.32
CA VAL A 7 11.95 -19.31 -6.55
C VAL A 7 11.74 -19.18 -8.05
N ALA A 8 10.72 -19.84 -8.59
CA ALA A 8 10.46 -19.86 -10.03
C ALA A 8 9.43 -18.80 -10.46
N LYS A 9 8.45 -18.49 -9.59
CA LYS A 9 7.30 -17.65 -9.93
C LYS A 9 6.90 -16.77 -8.74
N VAL A 10 6.60 -15.51 -9.02
CA VAL A 10 6.13 -14.51 -8.07
C VAL A 10 4.87 -13.86 -8.62
N PHE A 11 3.87 -13.71 -7.77
CA PHE A 11 2.62 -13.04 -8.10
C PHE A 11 2.61 -11.62 -7.56
N VAL A 12 2.08 -10.68 -8.34
CA VAL A 12 1.97 -9.26 -8.01
C VAL A 12 0.50 -8.85 -8.09
N ALA A 13 -0.06 -8.38 -6.98
CA ALA A 13 -1.43 -7.88 -6.89
C ALA A 13 -1.46 -6.61 -6.02
N SER A 14 -1.12 -5.46 -6.61
CA SER A 14 -0.96 -4.20 -5.89
C SER A 14 -1.55 -3.01 -6.64
N ARG A 15 -1.98 -2.00 -5.90
CA ARG A 15 -2.37 -0.67 -6.45
C ARG A 15 -1.16 0.16 -6.87
N VAL A 16 0.05 -0.22 -6.47
CA VAL A 16 1.29 0.45 -6.87
C VAL A 16 1.52 0.19 -8.36
N GLN A 17 1.46 1.26 -9.14
CA GLN A 17 1.62 1.19 -10.60
C GLN A 17 3.05 0.75 -10.99
N ASN A 18 3.15 0.01 -12.10
CA ASN A 18 4.41 -0.45 -12.70
C ASN A 18 5.28 -1.37 -11.82
N LEU A 19 4.77 -1.88 -10.69
CA LEU A 19 5.53 -2.73 -9.79
C LEU A 19 6.00 -4.02 -10.48
N ALA A 20 5.13 -4.68 -11.24
CA ALA A 20 5.49 -5.91 -11.94
C ALA A 20 6.57 -5.69 -13.00
N ASN A 21 6.53 -4.56 -13.72
CA ASN A 21 7.54 -4.22 -14.73
C ASN A 21 8.91 -3.94 -14.09
N ILE A 22 8.94 -3.27 -12.94
CA ILE A 22 10.17 -3.02 -12.18
C ILE A 22 10.77 -4.36 -11.69
N LEU A 23 9.94 -5.27 -11.19
CA LEU A 23 10.37 -6.60 -10.79
C LEU A 23 10.93 -7.39 -11.97
N ARG A 24 10.23 -7.43 -13.11
CA ARG A 24 10.71 -8.07 -14.36
C ARG A 24 12.07 -7.53 -14.81
N THR A 25 12.30 -6.23 -14.66
CA THR A 25 13.57 -5.60 -15.04
C THR A 25 14.69 -5.91 -14.04
N SER A 26 14.35 -6.03 -12.76
CA SER A 26 15.33 -6.26 -11.69
C SER A 26 15.72 -7.73 -11.52
N THR A 27 14.87 -8.67 -11.98
CA THR A 27 15.10 -10.11 -11.87
C THR A 27 14.90 -10.81 -13.21
N SER A 28 15.97 -11.35 -13.79
CA SER A 28 15.93 -12.14 -15.04
C SER A 28 15.45 -13.58 -14.86
N ASP A 29 15.60 -14.11 -13.65
CA ASP A 29 15.48 -15.54 -13.36
C ASP A 29 14.09 -15.96 -12.83
N ILE A 30 13.21 -14.99 -12.56
CA ILE A 30 11.94 -15.19 -11.86
C ILE A 30 10.80 -14.77 -12.77
N VAL A 31 9.80 -15.65 -12.94
CA VAL A 31 8.58 -15.33 -13.68
C VAL A 31 7.70 -14.45 -12.81
N VAL A 32 7.41 -13.22 -13.28
CA VAL A 32 6.55 -12.26 -12.58
C VAL A 32 5.17 -12.21 -13.24
N GLU A 33 4.19 -12.75 -12.54
CA GLU A 33 2.78 -12.73 -12.95
C GLU A 33 2.04 -11.59 -12.26
N GLU A 34 1.43 -10.72 -13.05
CA GLU A 34 0.67 -9.58 -12.55
C GLU A 34 -0.82 -9.93 -12.62
N CYS A 35 -1.49 -9.84 -11.47
CA CYS A 35 -2.91 -10.11 -11.36
C CYS A 35 -3.66 -8.79 -11.17
N SER A 36 -4.74 -8.62 -11.93
CA SER A 36 -5.61 -7.45 -11.79
C SER A 36 -6.28 -7.45 -10.41
N LEU A 37 -6.54 -6.26 -9.84
CA LEU A 37 -7.38 -6.11 -8.65
C LEU A 37 -8.87 -6.07 -9.03
N SER A 38 -9.76 -6.31 -8.06
CA SER A 38 -11.21 -6.18 -8.29
C SER A 38 -11.57 -4.77 -8.76
N GLN A 39 -12.34 -4.68 -9.84
CA GLN A 39 -12.94 -3.44 -10.32
C GLN A 39 -14.37 -3.23 -9.78
N ASN A 40 -14.83 -4.09 -8.86
CA ASN A 40 -16.20 -4.01 -8.36
C ASN A 40 -16.37 -2.77 -7.45
N PRO A 41 -17.26 -1.82 -7.78
CA PRO A 41 -17.49 -0.63 -6.95
C PRO A 41 -18.03 -0.96 -5.55
N GLU A 42 -18.74 -2.07 -5.39
CA GLU A 42 -19.33 -2.49 -4.10
C GLU A 42 -18.33 -3.19 -3.18
N ASN A 43 -17.26 -3.77 -3.75
CA ASN A 43 -16.16 -4.38 -3.00
C ASN A 43 -14.82 -4.06 -3.67
N PRO A 44 -14.34 -2.81 -3.55
CA PRO A 44 -13.11 -2.34 -4.19
C PRO A 44 -11.84 -2.97 -3.57
N THR A 45 -12.00 -3.61 -2.41
CA THR A 45 -10.94 -4.35 -1.74
C THR A 45 -10.91 -5.82 -2.14
N GLY A 46 -11.92 -6.34 -2.85
CA GLY A 46 -12.02 -7.76 -3.18
C GLY A 46 -10.84 -8.30 -4.00
N ILE A 47 -10.48 -9.58 -3.80
CA ILE A 47 -9.66 -10.31 -4.77
C ILE A 47 -10.39 -10.40 -6.11
N SER A 48 -9.66 -10.26 -7.22
CA SER A 48 -10.25 -10.45 -8.54
C SER A 48 -10.51 -11.92 -8.83
N LYS A 49 -11.47 -12.21 -9.72
CA LYS A 49 -11.71 -13.58 -10.23
C LYS A 49 -10.48 -14.19 -10.90
N GLU A 50 -9.58 -13.36 -11.41
CA GLU A 50 -8.31 -13.78 -12.00
C GLU A 50 -7.33 -14.25 -10.92
N LEU A 51 -7.17 -13.45 -9.85
CA LEU A 51 -6.32 -13.81 -8.72
C LEU A 51 -6.84 -15.06 -8.01
N GLU A 52 -8.17 -15.17 -7.82
CA GLU A 52 -8.82 -16.31 -7.16
C GLU A 52 -8.51 -17.66 -7.81
N LYS A 53 -8.39 -17.69 -9.15
CA LYS A 53 -8.01 -18.91 -9.90
C LYS A 53 -6.59 -19.36 -9.57
N HIS A 54 -5.69 -18.42 -9.34
CA HIS A 54 -4.27 -18.69 -9.13
C HIS A 54 -3.90 -18.88 -7.66
N VAL A 55 -4.80 -18.59 -6.70
CA VAL A 55 -4.51 -18.67 -5.24
C VAL A 55 -3.82 -19.99 -4.83
N SER A 56 -4.22 -21.11 -5.42
CA SER A 56 -3.64 -22.43 -5.12
C SER A 56 -2.20 -22.65 -5.59
N GLU A 57 -1.67 -21.73 -6.38
CA GLU A 57 -0.31 -21.73 -6.95
C GLU A 57 0.59 -20.67 -6.32
N ILE A 58 0.03 -19.71 -5.57
CA ILE A 58 0.79 -18.59 -5.01
C ILE A 58 1.63 -19.07 -3.83
N GLU A 59 2.93 -19.28 -4.06
CA GLU A 59 3.92 -19.49 -2.99
C GLU A 59 4.55 -18.15 -2.52
N PHE A 60 4.74 -17.20 -3.44
CA PHE A 60 5.38 -15.90 -3.20
C PHE A 60 4.51 -14.76 -3.75
N LEU A 61 4.17 -13.79 -2.90
CA LEU A 61 3.20 -12.74 -3.22
C LEU A 61 3.74 -11.34 -2.91
N PHE A 62 3.62 -10.41 -3.85
CA PHE A 62 3.73 -8.97 -3.62
C PHE A 62 2.34 -8.36 -3.72
N ALA A 63 1.79 -7.87 -2.61
CA ALA A 63 0.43 -7.37 -2.61
C ALA A 63 0.15 -6.33 -1.53
N ASP A 64 -0.98 -5.64 -1.67
CA ASP A 64 -1.44 -4.71 -0.66
C ASP A 64 -1.93 -5.46 0.60
N PRO A 65 -1.83 -4.88 1.81
CA PRO A 65 -2.16 -5.57 3.05
C PRO A 65 -3.56 -6.24 3.07
N ASP A 66 -4.56 -5.57 2.51
CA ASP A 66 -5.94 -6.06 2.43
C ASP A 66 -6.09 -7.25 1.46
N ILE A 67 -5.30 -7.26 0.38
CA ILE A 67 -5.28 -8.34 -0.61
C ILE A 67 -4.56 -9.56 -0.04
N ILE A 68 -3.41 -9.36 0.65
CA ILE A 68 -2.71 -10.44 1.36
C ILE A 68 -3.66 -11.14 2.33
N GLY A 69 -4.40 -10.37 3.13
CA GLY A 69 -5.38 -10.92 4.09
C GLY A 69 -6.43 -11.82 3.43
N GLN A 70 -6.95 -11.43 2.26
CA GLN A 70 -7.94 -12.24 1.54
C GLN A 70 -7.34 -13.49 0.88
N VAL A 71 -6.13 -13.40 0.34
CA VAL A 71 -5.42 -14.57 -0.18
C VAL A 71 -5.17 -15.58 0.94
N LEU A 72 -4.76 -15.13 2.13
CA LEU A 72 -4.55 -15.98 3.30
C LEU A 72 -5.86 -16.57 3.84
N ALA A 73 -6.98 -15.85 3.74
CA ALA A 73 -8.29 -16.35 4.12
C ALA A 73 -8.83 -17.44 3.19
N HIS A 74 -8.28 -17.56 1.99
CA HIS A 74 -8.75 -18.53 1.02
C HIS A 74 -8.31 -19.96 1.42
N PRO A 75 -9.21 -20.97 1.47
CA PRO A 75 -8.89 -22.31 1.98
C PRO A 75 -7.76 -23.04 1.25
N ARG A 76 -7.55 -22.73 -0.03
CA ARG A 76 -6.52 -23.34 -0.90
C ARG A 76 -5.18 -22.59 -0.94
N ASN A 77 -4.98 -21.58 -0.08
CA ASN A 77 -3.77 -20.79 -0.13
C ASN A 77 -2.52 -21.65 0.19
N LYS A 78 -1.39 -21.32 -0.44
CA LYS A 78 -0.08 -21.97 -0.21
C LYS A 78 1.04 -20.93 -0.02
N VAL A 79 0.67 -19.73 0.40
CA VAL A 79 1.59 -18.60 0.49
C VAL A 79 2.61 -18.89 1.59
N LYS A 80 3.89 -18.91 1.21
CA LYS A 80 5.01 -19.08 2.13
C LYS A 80 5.62 -17.75 2.52
N TRP A 81 5.62 -16.81 1.58
CA TRP A 81 6.12 -15.47 1.81
C TRP A 81 5.27 -14.42 1.09
N ALA A 82 4.94 -13.35 1.80
CA ALA A 82 4.24 -12.20 1.27
C ALA A 82 5.00 -10.90 1.59
N GLN A 83 5.25 -10.09 0.56
CA GLN A 83 5.74 -8.72 0.69
C GLN A 83 4.57 -7.76 0.57
N SER A 84 4.30 -7.02 1.65
CA SER A 84 3.39 -5.90 1.62
C SER A 84 4.02 -4.72 0.89
N THR A 85 3.25 -4.15 -0.04
CA THR A 85 3.59 -2.95 -0.79
C THR A 85 3.49 -1.67 0.05
N PHE A 86 2.81 -1.75 1.21
CA PHE A 86 2.64 -0.65 2.14
C PHE A 86 3.35 -0.90 3.46
N ALA A 87 3.55 0.18 4.21
CA ALA A 87 4.12 0.16 5.55
C ALA A 87 3.07 -0.25 6.61
N GLY A 88 1.84 0.26 6.50
CA GLY A 88 0.75 -0.08 7.41
C GLY A 88 0.21 -1.48 7.15
N LEU A 89 0.01 -2.27 8.22
CA LEU A 89 -0.50 -3.64 8.16
C LEU A 89 -1.89 -3.79 8.81
N ASP A 90 -2.54 -2.70 9.18
CA ASP A 90 -3.80 -2.72 9.92
C ASP A 90 -4.90 -3.53 9.22
N ALA A 91 -5.01 -3.40 7.90
CA ALA A 91 -5.99 -4.15 7.10
C ALA A 91 -5.67 -5.65 7.06
N LEU A 92 -4.38 -6.02 7.05
CA LEU A 92 -3.94 -7.41 7.10
C LEU A 92 -4.25 -8.02 8.47
N PHE A 93 -3.92 -7.34 9.57
CA PHE A 93 -4.19 -7.86 10.91
C PHE A 93 -5.69 -8.04 11.15
N LYS A 94 -6.53 -7.08 10.73
CA LYS A 94 -8.00 -7.23 10.77
C LYS A 94 -8.52 -8.43 9.98
N ALA A 95 -7.82 -8.85 8.93
CA ALA A 95 -8.17 -10.06 8.18
C ALA A 95 -7.71 -11.32 8.89
N ILE A 96 -6.49 -11.32 9.43
CA ILE A 96 -5.91 -12.44 10.20
C ILE A 96 -6.73 -12.72 11.46
N ASP A 97 -7.19 -11.70 12.17
CA ASP A 97 -8.01 -11.85 13.38
C ASP A 97 -9.33 -12.59 13.14
N LYS A 98 -9.80 -12.63 11.88
CA LYS A 98 -11.02 -13.35 11.47
C LYS A 98 -10.74 -14.79 11.04
N LEU A 99 -9.47 -15.19 10.92
CA LEU A 99 -9.11 -16.54 10.53
C LEU A 99 -9.25 -17.48 11.73
N HIS A 100 -9.78 -18.67 11.49
CA HIS A 100 -9.86 -19.69 12.54
C HIS A 100 -8.48 -20.21 12.97
N GLN A 101 -7.47 -20.11 12.10
CA GLN A 101 -6.10 -20.54 12.35
C GLN A 101 -5.12 -19.51 11.81
N LEU A 102 -4.05 -19.26 12.55
CA LEU A 102 -2.94 -18.40 12.11
C LEU A 102 -2.21 -19.07 10.94
N PRO A 103 -2.04 -18.38 9.80
CA PRO A 103 -1.33 -18.94 8.66
C PRO A 103 0.17 -19.02 8.95
N ASP A 104 0.79 -20.14 8.57
CA ASP A 104 2.25 -20.31 8.60
C ASP A 104 2.89 -19.61 7.39
N VAL A 105 2.96 -18.28 7.46
CA VAL A 105 3.44 -17.41 6.38
C VAL A 105 4.42 -16.37 6.92
N LEU A 106 5.52 -16.16 6.19
CA LEU A 106 6.44 -15.07 6.46
C LEU A 106 5.95 -13.79 5.78
N ILE A 107 5.68 -12.75 6.55
CA ILE A 107 5.19 -11.47 6.02
C ILE A 107 6.25 -10.39 6.22
N SER A 108 6.62 -9.75 5.12
CA SER A 108 7.53 -8.59 5.09
C SER A 108 6.73 -7.35 4.73
N ARG A 109 7.08 -6.19 5.29
CA ARG A 109 6.43 -4.91 5.01
C ARG A 109 7.38 -3.94 4.35
N GLN A 110 6.83 -2.96 3.66
CA GLN A 110 7.66 -1.89 3.14
C GLN A 110 8.22 -1.05 4.29
N THR A 111 9.53 -0.80 4.25
CA THR A 111 10.24 0.05 5.19
C THR A 111 11.23 0.95 4.46
N GLY A 112 11.56 2.10 5.06
CA GLY A 112 12.48 3.08 4.47
C GLY A 112 11.87 3.94 3.36
N GLY A 113 12.61 4.98 2.96
CA GLY A 113 12.29 5.85 1.82
C GLY A 113 11.21 6.93 2.05
N PHE A 114 10.22 6.68 2.91
CA PHE A 114 9.11 7.61 3.14
C PHE A 114 9.23 8.47 4.40
N GLY A 115 10.08 8.10 5.37
CA GLY A 115 10.18 8.79 6.66
C GLY A 115 10.48 10.28 6.52
N GLN A 116 11.46 10.64 5.69
CA GLN A 116 11.79 12.05 5.44
C GLN A 116 10.63 12.81 4.80
N LYS A 117 10.03 12.27 3.72
CA LYS A 117 8.89 12.89 3.03
C LYS A 117 7.69 13.09 3.95
N MET A 118 7.43 12.11 4.83
CA MET A 118 6.38 12.22 5.85
C MET A 118 6.72 13.30 6.88
N GLY A 119 7.99 13.40 7.30
CA GLY A 119 8.44 14.48 8.18
C GLY A 119 8.26 15.87 7.56
N GLU A 120 8.66 16.03 6.30
CA GLU A 120 8.46 17.27 5.52
C GLU A 120 6.98 17.62 5.40
N TYR A 121 6.12 16.63 5.11
CA TYR A 121 4.68 16.83 5.08
C TYR A 121 4.14 17.31 6.43
N VAL A 122 4.50 16.66 7.54
CA VAL A 122 4.03 17.02 8.88
C VAL A 122 4.49 18.43 9.27
N ILE A 123 5.77 18.74 9.07
CA ILE A 123 6.31 20.08 9.37
C ILE A 123 5.62 21.14 8.50
N GLY A 124 5.44 20.87 7.20
CA GLY A 124 4.71 21.78 6.31
C GLY A 124 3.28 22.03 6.77
N GLN A 125 2.59 20.99 7.26
CA GLN A 125 1.23 21.10 7.81
C GLN A 125 1.18 21.87 9.14
N ILE A 126 2.22 21.77 9.98
CA ILE A 126 2.34 22.60 11.20
C ILE A 126 2.53 24.05 10.82
N ILE A 127 3.52 24.35 9.95
CA ILE A 127 3.79 25.72 9.47
C ILE A 127 2.54 26.33 8.83
N ALA A 128 1.84 25.57 7.99
CA ALA A 128 0.64 26.05 7.32
C ALA A 128 -0.46 26.46 8.31
N ARG A 129 -0.63 25.72 9.42
CA ARG A 129 -1.58 26.06 10.48
C ARG A 129 -1.13 27.26 11.30
N GLU A 130 0.12 27.25 11.78
CA GLU A 130 0.67 28.34 12.61
C GLU A 130 0.76 29.67 11.85
N ARG A 131 0.95 29.62 10.54
CA ARG A 131 1.02 30.80 9.67
C ARG A 131 -0.29 31.11 8.95
N LYS A 132 -1.39 30.41 9.26
CA LYS A 132 -2.72 30.60 8.66
C LYS A 132 -2.68 30.69 7.12
N PHE A 133 -1.98 29.74 6.48
CA PHE A 133 -1.80 29.71 5.02
C PHE A 133 -3.12 29.57 4.26
N ASP A 134 -4.13 28.98 4.89
CA ASP A 134 -5.51 28.93 4.39
C ASP A 134 -6.11 30.33 4.21
N ILE A 135 -5.96 31.21 5.21
CA ILE A 135 -6.41 32.61 5.14
C ILE A 135 -5.64 33.36 4.05
N MET A 136 -4.32 33.20 3.98
CA MET A 136 -3.49 33.81 2.93
C MET A 136 -3.93 33.38 1.54
N ARG A 137 -4.17 32.07 1.35
CA ARG A 137 -4.67 31.50 0.08
C ARG A 137 -6.01 32.13 -0.32
N ASP A 138 -6.91 32.31 0.64
CA ASP A 138 -8.24 32.85 0.36
C ASP A 138 -8.21 34.36 0.07
N LEU A 139 -7.38 35.13 0.78
CA LEU A 139 -7.10 36.53 0.46
C LEU A 139 -6.44 36.70 -0.92
N GLN A 140 -5.50 35.81 -1.27
CA GLN A 140 -4.87 35.81 -2.59
C GLN A 140 -5.88 35.55 -3.71
N LYS A 141 -6.81 34.59 -3.53
CA LYS A 141 -7.92 34.36 -4.49
C LYS A 141 -8.80 35.60 -4.66
N GLN A 142 -8.96 36.39 -3.61
CA GLN A 142 -9.70 37.65 -3.63
C GLN A 142 -8.86 38.85 -4.13
N LYS A 143 -7.60 38.63 -4.52
CA LYS A 143 -6.63 39.67 -4.91
C LYS A 143 -6.41 40.74 -3.82
N SER A 144 -6.59 40.37 -2.56
CA SER A 144 -6.40 41.26 -1.41
C SER A 144 -5.01 41.06 -0.82
N PHE A 145 -4.08 41.95 -1.15
CA PHE A 145 -2.67 41.88 -0.71
C PHE A 145 -2.36 42.82 0.47
N ASP A 146 -3.39 43.37 1.11
CA ASP A 146 -3.26 44.23 2.28
C ASP A 146 -2.87 43.42 3.52
N GLY A 147 -1.69 43.69 4.06
CA GLY A 147 -1.18 43.04 5.27
C GLY A 147 -2.08 43.27 6.50
N TYR A 148 -2.80 44.39 6.57
CA TYR A 148 -3.67 44.69 7.72
C TYR A 148 -4.81 43.67 7.87
N LYS A 149 -5.42 43.28 6.75
CA LYS A 149 -6.48 42.25 6.75
C LYS A 149 -5.99 40.89 7.22
N PHE A 150 -4.75 40.54 6.89
CA PHE A 150 -4.13 39.31 7.39
C PHE A 150 -3.91 39.35 8.92
N TYR A 151 -3.38 40.45 9.46
CA TYR A 151 -3.17 40.60 10.91
C TYR A 151 -4.49 40.57 11.70
N MET A 152 -5.54 41.23 11.21
CA MET A 152 -6.86 41.21 11.87
C MET A 152 -7.44 39.80 11.99
N CYS A 153 -7.28 38.96 10.96
CA CYS A 153 -7.70 37.56 10.99
C CYS A 153 -6.76 36.66 11.82
N MET A 154 -5.61 37.16 12.29
CA MET A 154 -4.67 36.37 13.08
C MET A 154 -5.04 36.35 14.57
N PHE A 155 -5.65 37.43 15.09
CA PHE A 155 -5.97 37.65 16.51
C PHE A 155 -7.43 37.36 16.93
N TYR A 156 -8.28 36.95 15.98
CA TYR A 156 -9.60 36.36 16.22
C TYR A 156 -9.58 34.89 15.78
#